data_AF-A0A2J8SXN7-F1
#
_entry.id   AF-A0A2J8SXN7-F1
#
_cell.length_a   1.000
_cell.length_b   1.000
_cell.length_c   1.000
_cell.angle_alpha   90.00
_cell.angle_beta   90.00
_cell.angle_gamma   90.00
#
_symmetry.space_group_name_H-M   'P 1'
#
loop_
_entity.id
_entity.type
_entity.pdbx_description
1 polymer ?
#
loop_
_entity_poly.entity_id
_entity_poly.type
_entity_poly.pdbx_seq_one_letter_code
_entity_poly.pdbx_strand_id
1 'polypeptide(L)'
;MTLGSPRRGLLMLLMALVTQGDPVKPSRGPLVTCTCESPHCRGPTCRGAWCTVVLVREEGRHPQEHRGCGNLHRELCRGRPTEFVNHYC
;
A
#
# COMPACT_ATOMS: atom_id res chain seq x y z
N MET A 1 45.44 13.52 23.99
CA MET A 1 44.46 13.79 22.91
C MET A 1 43.44 12.67 22.95
N THR A 2 42.19 13.02 23.24
CA THR A 2 41.13 12.08 23.62
C THR A 2 40.66 11.24 22.43
N LEU A 3 40.75 9.91 22.58
CA LEU A 3 40.25 8.93 21.61
C LEU A 3 38.72 8.97 21.65
N GLY A 4 38.11 9.72 20.70
CA GLY A 4 36.67 9.84 20.56
C GLY A 4 36.03 8.47 20.32
N SER A 5 35.17 8.06 21.25
CA SER A 5 34.59 6.71 21.36
C SER A 5 33.90 6.24 20.06
N PRO A 6 34.26 5.07 19.49
CA PRO A 6 33.69 4.51 18.26
C PRO A 6 32.20 4.17 18.36
N ARG A 7 31.65 4.14 19.59
CA ARG A 7 30.23 3.88 19.87
C ARG A 7 29.29 4.96 19.34
N ARG A 8 29.75 6.22 19.26
CA ARG A 8 28.90 7.34 18.81
C ARG A 8 28.69 7.32 17.30
N GLY A 9 29.71 6.90 16.54
CA GLY A 9 29.61 6.70 15.09
C GLY A 9 28.67 5.56 14.73
N LEU A 10 28.73 4.44 15.47
CA LEU A 10 27.83 3.30 15.28
C LEU A 10 26.36 3.68 15.57
N LEU A 11 26.11 4.43 16.64
CA LEU A 11 24.76 4.92 16.96
C LEU A 11 24.21 5.86 15.88
N MET A 12 25.06 6.74 15.31
CA MET A 12 24.66 7.60 14.18
C MET A 12 24.38 6.78 12.92
N LEU A 13 25.15 5.72 12.64
CA LEU A 13 24.92 4.81 11.52
C LEU A 13 23.58 4.06 11.67
N LEU A 14 23.29 3.55 12.86
CA LEU A 14 22.03 2.86 13.15
C LEU A 14 20.83 3.80 12.99
N MET A 15 20.93 5.04 13.45
CA MET A 15 19.87 6.05 13.26
C MET A 15 19.67 6.42 11.78
N ALA A 16 20.74 6.47 10.98
CA ALA A 16 20.65 6.73 9.54
C ALA A 16 19.95 5.58 8.77
N LEU A 17 20.10 4.34 9.23
CA LEU A 17 19.37 3.20 8.66
C LEU A 17 17.89 3.20 9.03
N VAL A 18 17.53 3.69 10.22
CA VAL A 18 16.12 3.76 10.67
C VAL A 18 15.34 4.86 9.95
N THR A 19 15.99 5.94 9.52
CA THR A 19 15.34 7.02 8.75
C THR A 19 15.20 6.73 7.26
N GLN A 20 15.95 5.74 6.74
CA GLN A 20 15.68 5.12 5.45
C GLN A 20 14.55 4.10 5.58
N GLY A 21 13.36 4.56 5.97
CA GLY A 21 12.16 3.85 5.57
C GLY A 21 12.23 3.69 4.06
N ASP A 22 12.30 2.43 3.60
CA ASP A 22 12.49 2.10 2.19
C ASP A 22 11.63 3.03 1.35
N PRO A 23 12.23 3.87 0.47
CA PRO A 23 11.43 4.64 -0.46
C PRO A 23 10.75 3.59 -1.33
N VAL A 24 9.51 3.29 -0.97
CA VAL A 24 8.64 2.35 -1.65
C VAL A 24 8.69 2.74 -3.11
N LYS A 25 9.48 1.97 -3.87
CA LYS A 25 9.90 2.34 -5.21
C LYS A 25 8.60 2.44 -6.00
N PRO A 26 8.24 3.62 -6.54
CA PRO A 26 7.03 3.73 -7.32
C PRO A 26 7.14 2.69 -8.42
N SER A 27 6.18 1.78 -8.46
CA SER A 27 6.16 0.66 -9.38
C SER A 27 6.44 1.20 -10.79
N ARG A 28 7.58 0.83 -11.38
CA ARG A 28 8.05 1.30 -12.70
C ARG A 28 7.16 0.84 -13.88
N GLY A 29 5.95 0.36 -13.61
CA GLY A 29 4.97 -0.05 -14.62
C GLY A 29 4.17 1.15 -15.15
N PRO A 30 3.59 1.04 -16.35
CA PRO A 30 2.69 2.07 -16.87
C PRO A 30 1.48 2.22 -15.94
N LEU A 31 1.17 3.46 -15.56
CA LEU A 31 0.00 3.76 -14.75
C LEU A 31 -1.27 3.63 -15.59
N VAL A 32 -2.26 2.91 -15.06
CA VAL A 32 -3.61 2.80 -15.63
C VAL A 32 -4.57 3.74 -14.92
N THR A 33 -5.59 4.19 -15.65
CA THR A 33 -6.71 4.98 -15.09
C THR A 33 -7.87 4.04 -14.78
N CYS A 34 -8.37 4.09 -13.55
CA CYS A 34 -9.44 3.23 -13.05
C CYS A 34 -10.60 4.06 -12.54
N THR A 35 -11.82 3.53 -12.63
CA THR A 35 -12.98 4.08 -11.90
C THR A 35 -12.72 3.99 -10.40
N CYS A 36 -12.99 5.07 -9.68
CA CYS A 36 -12.85 5.13 -8.23
C CYS A 36 -14.23 5.32 -7.59
N GLU A 37 -14.66 4.32 -6.84
CA GLU A 37 -15.94 4.29 -6.14
C GLU A 37 -15.71 3.71 -4.74
N SER A 38 -15.33 4.58 -3.81
CA SER A 38 -14.99 4.24 -2.43
C SER A 38 -14.96 5.53 -1.61
N PRO A 39 -15.21 5.49 -0.30
CA PRO A 39 -15.12 6.68 0.57
C PRO A 39 -13.76 7.40 0.53
N HIS A 40 -12.71 6.72 0.08
CA HIS A 40 -11.35 7.27 -0.01
C HIS A 40 -11.03 7.95 -1.36
N CYS A 41 -11.96 7.93 -2.31
CA CYS A 41 -11.75 8.53 -3.63
C CYS A 41 -11.83 10.07 -3.56
N ARG A 42 -10.83 10.74 -4.13
CA ARG A 42 -10.82 12.21 -4.28
C ARG A 42 -11.57 12.70 -5.53
N GLY A 43 -11.99 11.78 -6.39
CA GLY A 43 -12.66 12.05 -7.65
C GLY A 43 -13.14 10.74 -8.30
N PRO A 44 -13.77 10.82 -9.49
CA PRO A 44 -14.41 9.67 -10.12
C PRO A 44 -13.42 8.64 -10.69
N THR A 45 -12.15 9.02 -10.81
CA THR A 45 -11.09 8.14 -11.31
C THR A 45 -9.82 8.29 -10.48
N CYS A 46 -8.97 7.28 -10.53
CA CYS A 46 -7.63 7.32 -9.95
C CYS A 46 -6.61 6.64 -10.86
N ARG A 47 -5.32 6.96 -10.66
CA ARG A 47 -4.21 6.39 -11.42
C ARG A 47 -3.35 5.51 -10.52
N GLY A 48 -3.07 4.29 -10.96
CA GLY A 48 -2.21 3.36 -10.24
C GLY A 48 -1.62 2.28 -11.13
N ALA A 49 -0.92 1.32 -10.54
CA ALA A 49 -0.27 0.24 -11.27
C ALA A 49 -1.25 -0.84 -11.76
N TRP A 50 -2.39 -1.00 -11.09
CA TRP A 50 -3.51 -1.85 -11.51
C TRP A 50 -4.84 -1.32 -10.94
N CYS A 51 -5.96 -1.77 -11.49
CA CYS A 51 -7.29 -1.50 -10.95
C CYS A 51 -7.69 -2.55 -9.92
N THR A 52 -8.49 -2.16 -8.94
CA THR A 52 -8.93 -3.04 -7.85
C THR A 52 -10.44 -2.95 -7.67
N VAL A 53 -11.08 -4.10 -7.47
CA VAL A 53 -12.45 -4.19 -6.94
C VAL A 53 -12.40 -5.00 -5.65
N VAL A 54 -12.90 -4.43 -4.55
CA VAL A 54 -12.94 -5.08 -3.24
C VAL A 54 -14.39 -5.26 -2.83
N LEU A 55 -14.81 -6.51 -2.65
CA LEU A 55 -16.10 -6.84 -2.08
C LEU A 55 -15.93 -7.06 -0.59
N VAL A 56 -16.64 -6.28 0.21
CA VAL A 56 -16.62 -6.35 1.68
C VAL A 56 -18.01 -6.74 2.16
N ARG A 57 -18.09 -7.83 2.92
CA ARG A 57 -19.30 -8.33 3.57
C ARG A 57 -19.08 -8.23 5.08
N GLU A 58 -19.54 -7.13 5.66
CA GLU A 58 -19.62 -6.98 7.11
C GLU A 58 -20.80 -7.78 7.68
N GLU A 59 -20.63 -8.34 8.88
CA GLU A 59 -21.68 -9.10 9.54
C GLU A 59 -22.94 -8.25 9.75
N GLY A 60 -24.09 -8.78 9.34
CA GLY A 60 -25.37 -8.09 9.45
C GLY A 60 -25.57 -6.92 8.46
N ARG A 61 -24.64 -6.68 7.54
CA ARG A 61 -24.76 -5.63 6.51
C ARG A 61 -24.82 -6.19 5.09
N HIS A 62 -25.35 -5.36 4.18
CA HIS A 62 -25.33 -5.68 2.76
C HIS A 62 -23.89 -5.62 2.23
N PRO A 63 -23.48 -6.54 1.33
CA PRO A 63 -22.17 -6.47 0.70
C PRO A 63 -21.94 -5.12 0.04
N GLN A 64 -20.77 -4.54 0.26
CA GLN A 64 -20.33 -3.31 -0.37
C GLN A 64 -19.24 -3.62 -1.38
N GLU A 65 -19.31 -2.94 -2.52
CA GLU A 65 -18.29 -2.97 -3.54
C GLU A 65 -17.50 -1.67 -3.49
N HIS A 66 -16.17 -1.79 -3.54
CA HIS A 66 -15.27 -0.65 -3.60
C HIS A 66 -14.35 -0.77 -4.81
N ARG A 67 -14.32 0.27 -5.64
CA ARG A 67 -13.48 0.34 -6.84
C ARG A 67 -12.36 1.34 -6.65
N GLY A 68 -11.17 1.04 -7.16
CA GLY A 68 -10.03 1.93 -7.05
C GLY A 68 -8.81 1.44 -7.82
N CYS A 69 -7.64 1.90 -7.39
CA CYS A 69 -6.36 1.58 -7.99
C CYS A 69 -5.34 1.18 -6.91
N GLY A 70 -4.58 0.13 -7.21
CA GLY A 70 -3.49 -0.36 -6.37
C GLY A 70 -2.15 0.15 -6.87
N ASN A 71 -1.30 0.58 -5.93
CA ASN A 71 0.11 0.86 -6.17
C ASN A 71 1.01 -0.05 -5.33
N LEU A 72 0.49 -0.53 -4.21
CA LEU A 72 1.16 -1.35 -3.20
C LEU A 72 0.30 -2.56 -2.86
N HIS A 73 0.87 -3.49 -2.11
CA HIS A 73 0.18 -4.68 -1.60
C HIS A 73 -0.41 -5.58 -2.68
N ARG A 74 0.36 -5.85 -3.74
CA ARG A 74 -0.07 -6.74 -4.84
C ARG A 74 -0.38 -8.16 -4.38
N GLU A 75 0.14 -8.57 -3.24
CA GLU A 75 -0.19 -9.83 -2.56
C GLU A 75 -1.68 -9.96 -2.22
N LEU A 76 -2.40 -8.86 -1.97
CA LEU A 76 -3.84 -8.90 -1.69
C LEU A 76 -4.64 -9.39 -2.89
N CYS A 77 -4.24 -9.01 -4.10
CA CYS A 77 -4.82 -9.49 -5.35
C CYS A 77 -4.60 -10.99 -5.58
N ARG A 78 -3.60 -11.58 -4.92
CA ARG A 78 -3.30 -13.02 -4.98
C ARG A 78 -3.87 -13.78 -3.80
N GLY A 79 -4.44 -13.07 -2.82
CA GLY A 79 -5.07 -13.66 -1.65
C GLY A 79 -6.27 -14.51 -2.05
N ARG A 80 -6.50 -15.59 -1.30
CA ARG A 80 -7.74 -16.36 -1.47
C ARG A 80 -8.92 -15.52 -0.97
N PRO A 81 -10.06 -15.51 -1.68
CA PRO A 81 -11.29 -14.92 -1.19
C PRO A 81 -11.64 -15.45 0.21
N THR A 82 -12.08 -14.56 1.09
CA THR A 82 -12.64 -14.92 2.39
C THR A 82 -14.15 -14.65 2.40
N GLU A 83 -14.85 -15.14 3.43
CA GLU A 83 -16.29 -14.87 3.59
C GLU A 83 -16.60 -13.38 3.80
N PHE A 84 -15.60 -12.60 4.24
CA PHE A 84 -15.73 -11.19 4.59
C PHE A 84 -15.16 -10.24 3.54
N VAL A 85 -14.08 -10.64 2.87
CA VAL A 85 -13.36 -9.77 1.93
C VAL A 85 -12.86 -10.57 0.74
N ASN A 86 -13.08 -10.01 -0.46
CA ASN A 86 -12.55 -10.53 -1.71
C ASN A 86 -11.94 -9.41 -2.56
N HIS A 87 -10.76 -9.65 -3.13
CA HIS A 87 -10.04 -8.69 -3.96
C HIS A 87 -9.96 -9.20 -5.41
N TYR A 88 -10.34 -8.35 -6.35
CA TYR A 88 -10.20 -8.58 -7.79
C TYR A 88 -9.26 -7.54 -8.38
N CYS A 89 -8.25 -8.06 -9.08
CA CYS A 89 -7.26 -7.34 -9.86
C CYS A 89 -6.96 -8.23 -11.10
#